data_AF-A0A353M2X3-F1
#
_entry.id   AF-A0A353M2X3-F1
#
_cell.length_a   1.000
_cell.length_b   1.000
_cell.length_c   1.000
_cell.angle_alpha   90.00
_cell.angle_beta   90.00
_cell.angle_gamma   90.00
#
_symmetry.space_group_name_H-M   'P 1'
#
loop_
_entity.id
_entity.type
_entity.pdbx_description
1 polymer ?
#
loop_
_entity_poly.entity_id
_entity_poly.type
_entity_poly.pdbx_seq_one_letter_code
_entity_poly.pdbx_strand_id
1 'polypeptide(L)'
;GVAIQTITDKLDRILTHRYLGLPIFAAIMFVVFQLTFAIGQDLFGGLIADGVDALGGILERVLVTLSAPDWLIGFTGHGIIGGVGAVLEFIPLIVILYLLMGILEDSGYMARAAYLMDNMMRAVGLQGKTFISMIVGFGCNVPGVMATRTLESRKDRMIAVLINPFMSCGAKIPIYLVFIAAFFPKYGGLVLFSVYVLGILIAFLVGKVFSMTLFKGETSHFIMEFPPYRLPTIANVLRNMWDNVSGFLLRAGTTIFAVISLLWVLAVLPGGAEPYGAGSILGRIGLVIAPIFGPAGFGNWQAAVGLFSGIAAKEAVAATLGMVYAKEGVELVAVIRDVFTPLSALSFMVMTLLYTPCAATLGTIKKETGSAKWALFSAVHTFAIAWVMAVLTFQIGRLLGFS
;
A
#
# COMPACT_ATOMS: atom_id res chain seq x y z
N GLY A 1 40.59 -0.43 33.23
CA GLY A 1 40.88 0.16 31.91
C GLY A 1 39.72 1.04 31.52
N VAL A 2 39.96 2.33 31.26
CA VAL A 2 38.91 3.27 30.84
C VAL A 2 38.50 2.87 29.42
N ALA A 3 37.30 2.33 29.25
CA ALA A 3 36.76 2.05 27.92
C ALA A 3 36.66 3.37 27.15
N ILE A 4 37.48 3.54 26.12
CA ILE A 4 37.44 4.70 25.24
C ILE A 4 36.09 4.64 24.51
N GLN A 5 35.15 5.50 24.91
CA GLN A 5 33.86 5.62 24.22
C GLN A 5 34.11 6.09 22.79
N THR A 6 33.81 5.22 21.83
CA THR A 6 33.90 5.56 20.42
C THR A 6 32.75 6.51 20.03
N ILE A 7 32.87 7.22 18.91
CA ILE A 7 31.79 8.09 18.38
C ILE A 7 30.51 7.26 18.16
N THR A 8 30.69 6.00 17.74
CA THR A 8 29.64 4.98 17.62
C THR A 8 28.91 4.74 18.95
N ASP A 9 29.62 4.57 20.06
CA ASP A 9 29.01 4.34 21.38
C ASP A 9 28.18 5.54 21.87
N LYS A 10 28.64 6.76 21.56
CA LYS A 10 27.89 7.99 21.90
C LYS A 10 26.62 8.12 21.06
N LEU A 11 26.69 7.82 19.77
CA LEU A 11 25.53 7.84 18.87
C LEU A 11 24.51 6.77 19.27
N ASP A 12 24.98 5.54 19.53
CA ASP A 12 24.12 4.42 19.93
C ASP A 12 23.41 4.72 21.26
N ARG A 13 24.08 5.38 22.22
CA ARG A 13 23.43 5.79 23.48
C ARG A 13 22.23 6.71 23.29
N ILE A 14 22.25 7.57 22.26
CA ILE A 14 21.16 8.49 21.94
C ILE A 14 20.09 7.76 21.11
N LEU A 15 20.51 7.06 20.05
CA LEU A 15 19.64 6.41 19.08
C LEU A 15 18.91 5.18 19.64
N THR A 16 19.49 4.49 20.62
CA THR A 16 18.88 3.32 21.28
C THR A 16 18.29 3.64 22.65
N HIS A 17 18.24 4.93 23.03
CA HIS A 17 17.67 5.33 24.32
C HIS A 17 16.20 4.91 24.42
N ARG A 18 15.79 4.33 25.54
CA ARG A 18 14.43 3.78 25.76
C ARG A 18 13.30 4.76 25.43
N TYR A 19 13.51 6.06 25.68
CA TYR A 19 12.50 7.10 25.44
C TYR A 19 12.78 7.99 24.22
N LEU A 20 14.05 8.16 23.82
CA LEU A 20 14.40 9.06 22.70
C LEU A 20 14.58 8.30 21.39
N GLY A 21 14.89 7.01 21.44
CA GLY A 21 15.09 6.19 20.25
C GLY A 21 13.84 6.11 19.36
N LEU A 22 12.65 5.94 19.94
CA LEU A 22 11.40 5.83 19.18
C LEU A 22 10.99 7.17 18.53
N PRO A 23 11.02 8.31 19.23
CA PRO A 23 10.85 9.62 18.58
C PRO A 23 11.88 9.92 17.49
N ILE A 24 13.17 9.61 17.72
CA ILE A 24 14.21 9.84 16.71
C ILE A 24 13.98 8.95 15.49
N PHE A 25 13.65 7.68 15.71
CA PHE A 25 13.28 6.76 14.64
C PHE A 25 12.07 7.27 13.85
N ALA A 26 11.01 7.70 14.55
CA ALA A 26 9.84 8.29 13.90
C ALA A 26 10.19 9.56 13.11
N ALA A 27 11.09 10.42 13.61
CA ALA A 27 11.54 11.62 12.91
C ALA A 27 12.36 11.28 11.65
N ILE A 28 13.27 10.31 11.72
CA ILE A 28 14.02 9.83 10.56
C ILE A 28 13.08 9.24 9.50
N MET A 29 12.12 8.41 9.92
CA MET A 29 11.10 7.85 9.03
C MET A 29 10.20 8.92 8.43
N PHE A 30 9.83 9.93 9.20
CA PHE A 30 9.08 11.07 8.70
C PHE A 30 9.85 11.79 7.58
N VAL A 31 11.16 12.05 7.76
CA VAL A 31 12.00 12.66 6.72
C VAL A 31 12.08 11.76 5.49
N VAL A 32 12.29 10.45 5.66
CA VAL A 32 12.35 9.51 4.53
C VAL A 32 11.05 9.53 3.74
N PHE A 33 9.90 9.43 4.40
CA PHE A 33 8.61 9.46 3.70
C PHE A 33 8.31 10.82 3.07
N GLN A 34 8.62 11.93 3.76
CA GLN A 34 8.45 13.27 3.19
C GLN A 34 9.26 13.45 1.90
N LEU A 35 10.55 13.09 1.92
CA LEU A 35 11.39 13.14 0.73
C LEU A 35 10.90 12.20 -0.36
N THR A 36 10.42 11.00 0.01
CA THR A 36 9.88 10.02 -0.94
C THR A 36 8.65 10.56 -1.66
N PHE A 37 7.70 11.16 -0.95
CA PHE A 37 6.50 11.73 -1.58
C PHE A 37 6.80 13.02 -2.35
N ALA A 38 7.51 13.97 -1.72
CA ALA A 38 7.78 15.26 -2.35
C ALA A 38 8.64 15.13 -3.62
N ILE A 39 9.66 14.26 -3.60
CA ILE A 39 10.58 14.08 -4.74
C ILE A 39 10.07 12.98 -5.66
N GLY A 40 9.71 11.82 -5.10
CA GLY A 40 9.31 10.66 -5.89
C GLY A 40 7.93 10.82 -6.52
N GLN A 41 6.91 11.19 -5.75
CA GLN A 41 5.55 11.31 -6.26
C GLN A 41 5.31 12.66 -6.92
N ASP A 42 5.50 13.76 -6.18
CA ASP A 42 5.02 15.07 -6.63
C ASP A 42 5.91 15.66 -7.72
N LEU A 43 7.25 15.59 -7.56
CA LEU A 43 8.18 16.12 -8.55
C LEU A 43 8.36 15.19 -9.75
N PHE A 44 8.91 14.00 -9.54
CA PHE A 44 9.22 13.10 -10.66
C PHE A 44 8.02 12.32 -11.17
N GLY A 45 7.12 11.89 -10.28
CA GLY A 45 5.88 11.21 -10.66
C GLY A 45 4.96 12.11 -11.49
N GLY A 46 4.78 13.36 -11.08
CA GLY A 46 4.02 14.37 -11.85
C GLY A 46 4.58 14.59 -13.25
N LEU A 47 5.91 14.75 -13.39
CA LEU A 47 6.57 14.88 -14.70
C LEU A 47 6.36 13.66 -15.61
N ILE A 48 6.34 12.45 -15.04
CA ILE A 48 6.06 11.23 -15.79
C ILE A 48 4.59 11.17 -16.20
N ALA A 49 3.66 11.50 -15.30
CA ALA A 49 2.23 11.54 -15.60
C ALA A 49 1.93 12.51 -16.76
N ASP A 50 2.44 13.74 -16.68
CA ASP A 50 2.30 14.74 -17.75
C ASP A 50 2.87 14.24 -19.09
N GLY A 51 4.02 13.54 -19.04
CA GLY A 51 4.65 12.96 -20.22
C GLY A 51 3.84 11.80 -20.82
N VAL A 52 3.25 10.96 -19.98
CA VAL A 52 2.37 9.86 -20.40
C VAL A 52 1.08 10.40 -21.01
N ASP A 53 0.47 11.41 -20.41
CA ASP A 53 -0.74 12.05 -20.91
C ASP A 53 -0.49 12.77 -22.25
N ALA A 54 0.66 13.43 -22.40
CA ALA A 54 1.05 14.04 -23.66
C ALA A 54 1.21 12.99 -24.78
N LEU A 55 1.86 11.86 -24.49
CA LEU A 55 1.96 10.74 -25.43
C LEU A 55 0.59 10.13 -25.74
N GLY A 56 -0.28 10.03 -24.73
CA GLY A 56 -1.68 9.64 -24.84
C GLY A 56 -2.43 10.50 -25.86
N GLY A 57 -2.39 11.81 -25.66
CA GLY A 57 -3.06 12.76 -26.56
C GLY A 57 -2.50 12.77 -27.98
N ILE A 58 -1.19 12.54 -28.16
CA ILE A 58 -0.59 12.42 -29.50
C ILE A 58 -1.12 11.16 -30.20
N LEU A 59 -1.10 10.01 -29.51
CA LEU A 59 -1.57 8.74 -30.07
C LEU A 59 -3.06 8.77 -30.38
N GLU A 60 -3.87 9.37 -29.51
CA GLU A 60 -5.30 9.58 -29.75
C GLU A 60 -5.54 10.41 -31.02
N ARG A 61 -4.85 11.55 -31.18
CA ARG A 61 -4.95 12.38 -32.39
C ARG A 61 -4.55 11.61 -33.65
N VAL A 62 -3.47 10.84 -33.60
CA VAL A 62 -3.04 10.01 -34.74
C VAL A 62 -4.11 8.99 -35.11
N LEU A 63 -4.67 8.28 -34.13
CA LEU A 63 -5.70 7.27 -34.36
C LEU A 63 -7.00 7.88 -34.90
N VAL A 64 -7.39 9.05 -34.42
CA VAL A 64 -8.53 9.82 -34.95
C VAL A 64 -8.26 10.22 -36.41
N THR A 65 -7.06 10.70 -36.74
CA THR A 65 -6.72 11.05 -38.15
C THR A 65 -6.71 9.85 -39.09
N LEU A 66 -6.44 8.65 -38.57
CA LEU A 66 -6.49 7.38 -39.32
C LEU A 66 -7.90 6.78 -39.41
N SER A 67 -8.93 7.47 -38.88
CA SER A 67 -10.31 6.95 -38.79
C SER A 67 -10.39 5.57 -38.11
N ALA A 68 -9.59 5.37 -37.06
CA ALA A 68 -9.64 4.16 -36.25
C ALA A 68 -11.01 4.03 -35.53
N PRO A 69 -11.51 2.81 -35.29
CA PRO A 69 -12.73 2.61 -34.50
C PRO A 69 -12.61 3.17 -33.07
N ASP A 70 -13.70 3.71 -32.53
CA ASP A 70 -13.75 4.32 -31.18
C ASP A 70 -13.26 3.39 -30.07
N TRP A 71 -13.54 2.08 -30.17
CA TRP A 71 -13.07 1.10 -29.20
C TRP A 71 -11.55 0.94 -29.22
N LEU A 72 -10.90 1.10 -30.39
CA LEU A 72 -9.45 1.00 -30.53
C LEU A 72 -8.79 2.24 -29.93
N ILE A 73 -9.34 3.43 -30.20
CA ILE A 73 -8.91 4.70 -29.60
C ILE A 73 -8.97 4.60 -28.08
N GLY A 74 -10.14 4.24 -27.54
CA GLY A 74 -10.34 4.08 -26.09
C GLY A 74 -9.43 3.02 -25.47
N PHE A 75 -9.20 1.89 -26.14
CA PHE A 75 -8.32 0.83 -25.62
C PHE A 75 -6.86 1.28 -25.58
N THR A 76 -6.39 1.95 -26.63
CA THR A 76 -5.01 2.46 -26.66
C THR A 76 -4.79 3.57 -25.64
N GLY A 77 -5.71 4.53 -25.52
CA GLY A 77 -5.59 5.63 -24.56
C GLY A 77 -5.77 5.18 -23.11
N HIS A 78 -6.92 4.63 -22.77
CA HIS A 78 -7.23 4.34 -21.36
C HIS A 78 -6.79 2.94 -20.92
N GLY A 79 -6.77 1.95 -21.83
CA GLY A 79 -6.40 0.57 -21.50
C GLY A 79 -4.89 0.32 -21.51
N ILE A 80 -4.19 0.76 -22.56
CA ILE A 80 -2.73 0.56 -22.71
C ILE A 80 -1.97 1.71 -22.06
N ILE A 81 -2.22 2.95 -22.47
CA ILE A 81 -1.46 4.10 -21.95
C ILE A 81 -1.76 4.33 -20.48
N GLY A 82 -3.03 4.23 -20.05
CA GLY A 82 -3.36 4.23 -18.62
C GLY A 82 -2.69 3.10 -17.83
N GLY A 83 -2.62 1.88 -18.40
CA GLY A 83 -1.94 0.75 -17.77
C GLY A 83 -0.42 0.91 -17.67
N VAL A 84 0.22 1.45 -18.71
CA VAL A 84 1.66 1.75 -18.73
C VAL A 84 1.96 2.95 -17.82
N GLY A 85 1.14 3.99 -17.86
CA GLY A 85 1.22 5.18 -17.02
C GLY A 85 1.23 4.83 -15.54
N ALA A 86 0.26 4.02 -15.11
CA ALA A 86 0.22 3.51 -13.75
C ALA A 86 1.48 2.74 -13.33
N VAL A 87 2.19 2.07 -14.26
CA VAL A 87 3.47 1.42 -13.92
C VAL A 87 4.60 2.44 -13.85
N LEU A 88 4.66 3.37 -14.81
CA LEU A 88 5.73 4.36 -14.93
C LEU A 88 5.69 5.41 -13.81
N GLU A 89 4.52 5.88 -13.43
CA GLU A 89 4.32 6.87 -12.34
C GLU A 89 4.80 6.33 -10.98
N PHE A 90 4.78 5.01 -10.78
CA PHE A 90 5.27 4.39 -9.54
C PHE A 90 6.79 4.29 -9.45
N ILE A 91 7.49 4.34 -10.59
CA ILE A 91 8.94 4.12 -10.62
C ILE A 91 9.68 5.14 -9.75
N PRO A 92 9.47 6.46 -9.88
CA PRO A 92 10.26 7.43 -9.12
C PRO A 92 10.01 7.35 -7.63
N LEU A 93 8.76 7.11 -7.21
CA LEU A 93 8.41 6.86 -5.80
C LEU A 93 9.24 5.69 -5.23
N ILE A 94 9.27 4.56 -5.94
CA ILE A 94 9.99 3.36 -5.51
C ILE A 94 11.51 3.58 -5.54
N VAL A 95 12.03 4.27 -6.56
CA VAL A 95 13.46 4.62 -6.69
C VAL A 95 13.92 5.44 -5.50
N ILE A 96 13.22 6.54 -5.17
CA ILE A 96 13.59 7.42 -4.06
C ILE A 96 13.45 6.68 -2.72
N LEU A 97 12.38 5.91 -2.53
CA LEU A 97 12.20 5.11 -1.32
C LEU A 97 13.38 4.15 -1.10
N TYR A 98 13.74 3.34 -2.10
CA TYR A 98 14.83 2.38 -1.95
C TYR A 98 16.20 3.02 -1.88
N LEU A 99 16.40 4.18 -2.51
CA LEU A 99 17.61 4.97 -2.34
C LEU A 99 17.79 5.38 -0.87
N LEU A 100 16.75 5.94 -0.25
CA LEU A 100 16.77 6.38 1.14
C LEU A 100 16.86 5.20 2.12
N MET A 101 16.13 4.12 1.85
CA MET A 101 16.21 2.89 2.65
C MET A 101 17.58 2.23 2.55
N GLY A 102 18.19 2.22 1.37
CA GLY A 102 19.56 1.72 1.16
C GLY A 102 20.59 2.50 1.96
N ILE A 103 20.45 3.83 2.07
CA ILE A 103 21.30 4.68 2.93
C ILE A 103 21.16 4.26 4.41
N LEU A 104 19.95 4.02 4.88
CA LEU A 104 19.70 3.62 6.27
C LEU A 104 20.14 2.19 6.59
N GLU A 105 20.08 1.30 5.60
CA GLU A 105 20.54 -0.08 5.70
C GLU A 105 22.07 -0.15 5.72
N ASP A 106 22.74 0.47 4.73
CA ASP A 106 24.21 0.48 4.63
C ASP A 106 24.88 1.26 5.78
N SER A 107 24.20 2.27 6.34
CA SER A 107 24.69 2.97 7.54
C SER A 107 24.64 2.12 8.81
N GLY A 108 23.93 0.98 8.79
CA GLY A 108 23.70 0.14 9.95
C GLY A 108 22.62 0.66 10.89
N TYR A 109 21.91 1.74 10.54
CA TYR A 109 20.83 2.30 11.36
C TYR A 109 19.66 1.31 11.51
N MET A 110 19.33 0.56 10.45
CA MET A 110 18.25 -0.44 10.47
C MET A 110 18.43 -1.52 11.56
N ALA A 111 19.67 -1.91 11.86
CA ALA A 111 19.95 -2.84 12.95
C ALA A 111 19.57 -2.26 14.34
N ARG A 112 19.81 -0.96 14.55
CA ARG A 112 19.44 -0.26 15.79
C ARG A 112 17.93 -0.04 15.89
N ALA A 113 17.29 0.31 14.78
CA ALA A 113 15.84 0.42 14.70
C ALA A 113 15.16 -0.91 15.05
N ALA A 114 15.69 -2.03 14.56
CA ALA A 114 15.20 -3.36 14.92
C ALA A 114 15.41 -3.70 16.40
N TYR A 115 16.54 -3.31 17.00
CA TYR A 115 16.77 -3.46 18.45
C TYR A 115 15.75 -2.69 19.29
N LEU A 116 15.48 -1.43 18.92
CA LEU A 116 14.50 -0.59 19.61
C LEU A 116 13.10 -1.23 19.63
N MET A 117 12.75 -1.92 18.54
CA MET A 117 11.44 -2.55 18.36
C MET A 117 11.39 -4.01 18.84
N ASP A 118 12.51 -4.56 19.30
CA ASP A 118 12.61 -5.96 19.71
C ASP A 118 11.65 -6.29 20.86
N ASN A 119 11.53 -5.43 21.87
CA ASN A 119 10.59 -5.63 22.97
C ASN A 119 9.13 -5.71 22.51
N MET A 120 8.74 -4.87 21.53
CA MET A 120 7.40 -4.88 20.98
C MET A 120 7.17 -6.11 20.10
N MET A 121 8.14 -6.50 19.28
CA MET A 121 8.02 -7.70 18.43
C MET A 121 8.01 -8.99 19.26
N ARG A 122 8.81 -9.08 20.33
CA ARG A 122 8.80 -10.23 21.24
C ARG A 122 7.45 -10.40 21.93
N ALA A 123 6.75 -9.30 22.26
CA ALA A 123 5.39 -9.37 22.82
C ALA A 123 4.36 -9.97 21.84
N VAL A 124 4.63 -9.88 20.53
CA VAL A 124 3.86 -10.50 19.44
C VAL A 124 4.34 -11.94 19.17
N GLY A 125 5.51 -12.32 19.68
CA GLY A 125 6.14 -13.62 19.46
C GLY A 125 6.98 -13.67 18.19
N LEU A 126 7.54 -12.53 17.77
CA LEU A 126 8.36 -12.36 16.56
C LEU A 126 9.73 -11.75 16.90
N GLN A 127 10.70 -11.93 16.00
CA GLN A 127 12.03 -11.33 16.07
C GLN A 127 11.99 -9.82 15.76
N GLY A 128 12.78 -8.99 16.47
CA GLY A 128 12.89 -7.54 16.20
C GLY A 128 13.20 -7.15 14.75
N LYS A 129 13.99 -7.98 14.02
CA LYS A 129 14.28 -7.79 12.59
C LYS A 129 13.00 -7.77 11.71
N THR A 130 11.92 -8.40 12.16
CA THR A 130 10.62 -8.40 11.45
C THR A 130 10.08 -6.99 11.23
N PHE A 131 10.37 -6.08 12.17
CA PHE A 131 9.91 -4.70 12.07
C PHE A 131 10.50 -3.97 10.85
N ILE A 132 11.71 -4.33 10.41
CA ILE A 132 12.35 -3.74 9.22
C ILE A 132 11.45 -3.92 7.99
N SER A 133 10.94 -5.14 7.78
CA SER A 133 10.02 -5.45 6.68
C SER A 133 8.70 -4.67 6.77
N MET A 134 8.18 -4.47 7.98
CA MET A 134 6.93 -3.71 8.21
C MET A 134 7.12 -2.22 7.91
N ILE A 135 8.25 -1.63 8.30
CA ILE A 135 8.60 -0.25 7.95
C ILE A 135 8.63 -0.06 6.44
N VAL A 136 9.36 -0.94 5.75
CA VAL A 136 9.47 -0.92 4.28
C VAL A 136 8.07 -1.02 3.63
N GLY A 137 7.15 -1.78 4.25
CA GLY A 137 5.75 -1.93 3.82
C GLY A 137 4.93 -0.65 3.77
N PHE A 138 5.20 0.34 4.64
CA PHE A 138 4.53 1.64 4.59
C PHE A 138 4.82 2.43 3.30
N GLY A 139 5.96 2.18 2.67
CA GLY A 139 6.20 2.68 1.33
C GLY A 139 5.39 1.86 0.31
N CYS A 140 5.75 0.59 0.17
CA CYS A 140 4.99 -0.36 -0.63
C CYS A 140 5.13 -1.79 -0.08
N ASN A 141 4.02 -2.53 -0.06
CA ASN A 141 3.98 -3.89 0.45
C ASN A 141 4.80 -4.88 -0.39
N VAL A 142 5.08 -4.59 -1.68
CA VAL A 142 5.96 -5.43 -2.51
C VAL A 142 7.41 -5.44 -1.96
N PRO A 143 8.09 -4.29 -1.83
CA PRO A 143 9.32 -4.15 -1.06
C PRO A 143 9.27 -4.78 0.32
N GLY A 144 8.20 -4.51 1.07
CA GLY A 144 8.03 -4.99 2.43
C GLY A 144 8.08 -6.51 2.50
N VAL A 145 7.33 -7.18 1.63
CA VAL A 145 7.32 -8.65 1.54
C VAL A 145 8.68 -9.19 1.10
N MET A 146 9.38 -8.56 0.15
CA MET A 146 10.73 -8.99 -0.26
C MET A 146 11.78 -8.84 0.85
N ALA A 147 11.67 -7.81 1.69
CA ALA A 147 12.57 -7.57 2.81
C ALA A 147 12.53 -8.68 3.87
N THR A 148 11.48 -9.52 3.87
CA THR A 148 11.37 -10.68 4.78
C THR A 148 12.43 -11.76 4.53
N ARG A 149 13.14 -11.73 3.38
CA ARG A 149 14.26 -12.65 3.09
C ARG A 149 15.43 -12.52 4.08
N THR A 150 15.53 -11.37 4.75
CA THR A 150 16.53 -11.12 5.80
C THR A 150 16.23 -11.83 7.11
N LEU A 151 15.02 -12.41 7.25
CA LEU A 151 14.60 -13.17 8.42
C LEU A 151 15.09 -14.62 8.32
N GLU A 152 15.82 -15.03 9.35
CA GLU A 152 16.46 -16.35 9.42
C GLU A 152 15.44 -17.46 9.72
N SER A 153 14.46 -17.18 10.58
CA SER A 153 13.44 -18.16 10.95
C SER A 153 12.31 -18.21 9.93
N ARG A 154 11.89 -19.43 9.57
CA ARG A 154 10.80 -19.64 8.61
C ARG A 154 9.48 -19.13 9.16
N LYS A 155 9.20 -19.37 10.45
CA LYS A 155 8.04 -18.82 11.16
C LYS A 155 7.97 -17.30 11.06
N ASP A 156 9.03 -16.58 11.45
CA ASP A 156 9.00 -15.12 11.47
C ASP A 156 8.86 -14.58 10.06
N ARG A 157 9.55 -15.18 9.08
CA ARG A 157 9.39 -14.86 7.67
C ARG A 157 7.96 -15.00 7.19
N MET A 158 7.31 -16.14 7.45
CA MET A 158 5.93 -16.38 7.02
C MET A 158 4.94 -15.44 7.68
N ILE A 159 5.07 -15.18 8.98
CA ILE A 159 4.18 -14.26 9.69
C ILE A 159 4.39 -12.84 9.17
N ALA A 160 5.65 -12.40 9.01
CA ALA A 160 5.99 -11.09 8.44
C ALA A 160 5.35 -10.88 7.07
N VAL A 161 5.44 -11.89 6.18
CA VAL A 161 4.82 -11.87 4.85
C VAL A 161 3.30 -11.66 4.93
N LEU A 162 2.63 -12.30 5.90
CA LEU A 162 1.17 -12.27 6.04
C LEU A 162 0.65 -11.00 6.73
N ILE A 163 1.43 -10.37 7.61
CA ILE A 163 1.02 -9.15 8.31
C ILE A 163 1.42 -7.87 7.60
N ASN A 164 2.42 -7.91 6.71
CA ASN A 164 2.85 -6.74 5.93
C ASN A 164 1.71 -6.02 5.19
N PRO A 165 0.75 -6.73 4.55
CA PRO A 165 -0.40 -6.11 3.90
C PRO A 165 -1.22 -5.10 4.73
N PHE A 166 -1.22 -5.23 6.06
CA PHE A 166 -1.91 -4.31 6.97
C PHE A 166 -1.19 -2.97 7.15
N MET A 167 0.06 -2.86 6.70
CA MET A 167 0.75 -1.58 6.59
C MET A 167 0.04 -0.73 5.52
N SER A 168 -0.19 0.54 5.87
CA SER A 168 -0.81 1.48 4.93
C SER A 168 0.25 2.00 3.98
N CYS A 169 0.28 1.46 2.76
CA CYS A 169 1.17 1.93 1.71
C CYS A 169 0.75 3.30 1.16
N GLY A 170 1.69 4.02 0.55
CA GLY A 170 1.45 5.36 -0.01
C GLY A 170 0.29 5.42 -1.01
N ALA A 171 0.06 4.36 -1.78
CA ALA A 171 -1.03 4.27 -2.75
C ALA A 171 -2.44 4.33 -2.15
N LYS A 172 -2.60 4.15 -0.83
CA LYS A 172 -3.89 4.31 -0.14
C LYS A 172 -4.20 5.77 0.23
N ILE A 173 -3.18 6.64 0.24
CA ILE A 173 -3.31 8.04 0.66
C ILE A 173 -4.33 8.81 -0.19
N PRO A 174 -4.33 8.75 -1.54
CA PRO A 174 -5.31 9.46 -2.35
C PRO A 174 -6.76 9.10 -1.99
N ILE A 175 -7.01 7.83 -1.67
CA ILE A 175 -8.33 7.35 -1.25
C ILE A 175 -8.72 8.04 0.07
N TYR A 176 -7.86 7.98 1.08
CA TYR A 176 -8.14 8.62 2.37
C TYR A 176 -8.35 10.13 2.22
N LEU A 177 -7.55 10.80 1.38
CA LEU A 177 -7.66 12.25 1.17
C LEU A 177 -8.99 12.65 0.57
N VAL A 178 -9.55 11.88 -0.38
CA VAL A 178 -10.88 12.15 -0.94
C VAL A 178 -11.95 12.11 0.16
N PHE A 179 -11.98 11.08 1.00
CA PHE A 179 -12.97 10.95 2.07
C PHE A 179 -12.72 11.92 3.23
N ILE A 180 -11.46 12.21 3.57
CA ILE A 180 -11.09 13.19 4.59
C ILE A 180 -11.48 14.60 4.15
N ALA A 181 -11.22 14.98 2.90
CA ALA A 181 -11.64 16.28 2.35
C ALA A 181 -13.17 16.40 2.30
N ALA A 182 -13.86 15.30 2.02
CA ALA A 182 -15.32 15.26 2.03
C ALA A 182 -15.90 15.46 3.44
N PHE A 183 -15.49 14.69 4.44
CA PHE A 183 -16.20 14.63 5.73
C PHE A 183 -15.44 15.17 6.94
N PHE A 184 -14.12 15.25 6.88
CA PHE A 184 -13.26 15.58 8.03
C PHE A 184 -12.24 16.70 7.74
N PRO A 185 -12.61 17.80 7.05
CA PRO A 185 -11.64 18.81 6.59
C PRO A 185 -10.86 19.47 7.73
N LYS A 186 -11.48 19.62 8.91
CA LYS A 186 -10.84 20.22 10.10
C LYS A 186 -9.92 19.26 10.87
N TYR A 187 -10.16 17.95 10.77
CA TYR A 187 -9.48 16.93 11.58
C TYR A 187 -8.72 15.90 10.74
N GLY A 188 -8.43 16.21 9.48
CA GLY A 188 -7.89 15.25 8.53
C GLY A 188 -6.61 14.56 8.97
N GLY A 189 -5.69 15.30 9.59
CA GLY A 189 -4.45 14.73 10.13
C GLY A 189 -4.69 13.70 11.24
N LEU A 190 -5.66 13.93 12.13
CA LEU A 190 -6.01 12.98 13.20
C LEU A 190 -6.69 11.74 12.65
N VAL A 191 -7.58 11.89 11.66
CA VAL A 191 -8.24 10.76 11.00
C VAL A 191 -7.21 9.90 10.29
N LEU A 192 -6.32 10.50 9.49
CA LEU A 192 -5.25 9.78 8.80
C LEU A 192 -4.33 9.06 9.79
N PHE A 193 -3.92 9.73 10.86
CA PHE A 193 -3.11 9.12 11.93
C PHE A 193 -3.82 7.92 12.57
N SER A 194 -5.11 8.04 12.88
CA SER A 194 -5.89 6.95 13.49
C SER A 194 -6.00 5.72 12.60
N VAL A 195 -6.15 5.91 11.28
CA VAL A 195 -6.19 4.83 10.28
C VAL A 195 -4.84 4.11 10.23
N TYR A 196 -3.72 4.84 10.26
CA TYR A 196 -2.39 4.23 10.27
C TYR A 196 -2.12 3.43 11.55
N VAL A 197 -2.48 4.00 12.70
CA VAL A 197 -2.36 3.31 14.01
C VAL A 197 -3.22 2.05 14.03
N LEU A 198 -4.45 2.11 13.51
CA LEU A 198 -5.33 0.94 13.40
C LEU A 198 -4.66 -0.19 12.60
N GLY A 199 -4.03 0.13 11.47
CA GLY A 199 -3.32 -0.85 10.64
C GLY A 199 -2.19 -1.55 11.40
N ILE A 200 -1.38 -0.79 12.13
CA ILE A 200 -0.29 -1.33 12.98
C ILE A 200 -0.86 -2.24 14.08
N LEU A 201 -1.92 -1.81 14.75
CA LEU A 201 -2.54 -2.57 15.84
C LEU A 201 -3.12 -3.91 15.32
N ILE A 202 -3.81 -3.89 14.18
CA ILE A 202 -4.32 -5.11 13.55
C ILE A 202 -3.17 -6.01 13.10
N ALA A 203 -2.10 -5.45 12.52
CA ALA A 203 -0.92 -6.23 12.14
C ALA A 203 -0.30 -6.97 13.33
N PHE A 204 -0.15 -6.31 14.49
CA PHE A 204 0.36 -6.94 15.70
C PHE A 204 -0.60 -7.96 16.29
N LEU A 205 -1.90 -7.67 16.30
CA LEU A 205 -2.92 -8.61 16.76
C LEU A 205 -2.91 -9.90 15.93
N VAL A 206 -2.95 -9.77 14.60
CA VAL A 206 -2.91 -10.90 13.67
C VAL A 206 -1.58 -11.63 13.75
N GLY A 207 -0.45 -10.91 13.85
CA GLY A 207 0.87 -11.50 14.05
C GLY A 207 0.93 -12.36 15.30
N LYS A 208 0.34 -11.91 16.40
CA LYS A 208 0.26 -12.67 17.66
C LYS A 208 -0.65 -13.89 17.51
N VAL A 209 -1.80 -13.73 16.86
CA VAL A 209 -2.70 -14.86 16.58
C VAL A 209 -2.01 -15.91 15.73
N PHE A 210 -1.27 -15.54 14.69
CA PHE A 210 -0.55 -16.48 13.83
C PHE A 210 0.67 -17.11 14.51
N SER A 211 1.40 -16.36 15.34
CA SER A 211 2.52 -16.90 16.11
C SER A 211 2.07 -17.96 17.12
N MET A 212 0.85 -17.82 17.64
CA MET A 212 0.23 -18.78 18.57
C MET A 212 -0.52 -19.92 17.90
N THR A 213 -1.07 -19.76 16.68
CA THR A 213 -1.93 -20.77 16.05
C THR A 213 -1.22 -21.54 14.93
N LEU A 214 -0.70 -20.83 13.92
CA LEU A 214 -0.24 -21.40 12.64
C LEU A 214 1.19 -21.96 12.71
N PHE A 215 2.05 -21.37 13.54
CA PHE A 215 3.48 -21.70 13.64
C PHE A 215 3.93 -21.96 15.09
N LYS A 216 3.24 -22.88 15.77
CA LYS A 216 3.58 -23.29 17.15
C LYS A 216 4.94 -24.00 17.19
N GLY A 217 5.77 -23.68 18.19
CA GLY A 217 6.96 -24.48 18.55
C GLY A 217 8.31 -24.05 17.96
N GLU A 218 8.37 -23.18 16.94
CA GLU A 218 9.64 -22.59 16.51
C GLU A 218 9.96 -21.38 17.42
N THR A 219 10.91 -21.54 18.34
CA THR A 219 11.50 -20.43 19.11
C THR A 219 12.64 -19.81 18.29
N SER A 220 12.48 -18.57 17.83
CA SER A 220 13.61 -17.84 17.24
C SER A 220 14.52 -17.34 18.35
N HIS A 221 15.77 -17.84 18.38
CA HIS A 221 16.80 -17.31 19.26
C HIS A 221 17.31 -16.00 18.65
N PHE A 222 16.99 -14.87 19.31
CA PHE A 222 17.48 -13.57 18.88
C PHE A 222 18.85 -13.27 19.52
N ILE A 223 19.92 -13.59 18.80
CA ILE A 223 21.25 -13.02 19.07
C ILE A 223 21.45 -11.91 18.04
N MET A 224 21.32 -10.66 18.49
CA MET A 224 21.57 -9.49 17.64
C MET A 224 22.99 -8.99 17.89
N GLU A 225 23.92 -9.36 17.03
CA GLU A 225 25.21 -8.69 16.94
C GLU A 225 25.02 -7.35 16.21
N PHE A 226 25.36 -6.23 16.85
CA PHE A 226 25.29 -4.93 16.20
C PHE A 226 26.44 -4.77 15.20
N PRO A 227 26.18 -4.61 13.89
CA PRO A 227 27.24 -4.27 12.95
C PRO A 227 27.77 -2.86 13.26
N PRO A 228 29.08 -2.59 13.09
CA PRO A 228 29.63 -1.25 13.31
C PRO A 228 28.99 -0.24 12.33
N TYR A 229 28.89 1.04 12.72
CA TYR A 229 28.48 2.09 11.77
C TYR A 229 29.45 2.11 10.60
N ARG A 230 28.89 2.18 9.40
CA ARG A 230 29.66 2.34 8.16
C ARG A 230 29.09 3.54 7.42
N LEU A 231 29.96 4.30 6.76
CA LEU A 231 29.46 5.30 5.82
C LEU A 231 28.90 4.55 4.60
N PRO A 232 27.65 4.80 4.21
CA PRO A 232 27.04 4.12 3.08
C PRO A 232 27.83 4.47 1.80
N THR A 233 28.20 3.44 1.03
CA THR A 233 28.89 3.66 -0.25
C THR A 233 27.84 3.90 -1.33
N ILE A 234 27.97 5.01 -2.07
CA ILE A 234 27.01 5.37 -3.13
C ILE A 234 26.81 4.21 -4.13
N ALA A 235 27.87 3.47 -4.44
CA ALA A 235 27.80 2.32 -5.33
C ALA A 235 26.89 1.19 -4.81
N ASN A 236 26.94 0.87 -3.51
CA ASN A 236 26.09 -0.17 -2.93
C ASN A 236 24.64 0.31 -2.84
N VAL A 237 24.42 1.54 -2.39
CA VAL A 237 23.10 2.15 -2.31
C VAL A 237 22.42 2.16 -3.69
N LEU A 238 23.12 2.59 -4.73
CA LEU A 238 22.58 2.63 -6.10
C LEU A 238 22.33 1.23 -6.66
N ARG A 239 23.20 0.26 -6.38
CA ARG A 239 23.00 -1.13 -6.81
C ARG A 239 21.80 -1.78 -6.12
N ASN A 240 21.70 -1.63 -4.80
CA ASN A 240 20.56 -2.12 -4.04
C ASN A 240 19.25 -1.47 -4.50
N MET A 241 19.26 -0.15 -4.76
CA MET A 241 18.11 0.55 -5.34
C MET A 241 17.73 -0.04 -6.70
N TRP A 242 18.70 -0.23 -7.60
CA TRP A 242 18.45 -0.78 -8.93
C TRP A 242 17.94 -2.22 -8.91
N ASP A 243 18.51 -3.09 -8.09
CA ASP A 243 18.10 -4.50 -7.98
C ASP A 243 16.64 -4.61 -7.50
N ASN A 244 16.24 -3.75 -6.56
CA ASN A 244 14.89 -3.72 -6.06
C ASN A 244 13.89 -3.10 -7.06
N VAL A 245 14.26 -1.99 -7.72
CA VAL A 245 13.41 -1.32 -8.72
C VAL A 245 13.23 -2.18 -9.97
N SER A 246 14.31 -2.77 -10.50
CA SER A 246 14.24 -3.68 -11.65
C SER A 246 13.44 -4.95 -11.31
N GLY A 247 13.59 -5.48 -10.09
CA GLY A 247 12.78 -6.56 -9.56
C GLY A 247 11.29 -6.22 -9.55
N PHE A 248 10.92 -4.98 -9.17
CA PHE A 248 9.55 -4.48 -9.25
C PHE A 248 9.06 -4.39 -10.70
N LEU A 249 9.82 -3.74 -11.59
CA LEU A 249 9.43 -3.54 -12.99
C LEU A 249 9.13 -4.85 -13.73
N LEU A 250 10.06 -5.80 -13.65
CA LEU A 250 9.92 -7.08 -14.35
C LEU A 250 8.76 -7.94 -13.81
N ARG A 251 8.47 -7.83 -12.51
CA ARG A 251 7.56 -8.76 -11.82
C ARG A 251 6.18 -8.18 -11.57
N ALA A 252 6.10 -6.95 -11.10
CA ALA A 252 4.86 -6.26 -10.76
C ALA A 252 4.31 -5.49 -11.96
N GLY A 253 5.17 -4.84 -12.76
CA GLY A 253 4.74 -4.02 -13.90
C GLY A 253 3.88 -4.78 -14.91
N THR A 254 4.28 -6.01 -15.27
CA THR A 254 3.52 -6.88 -16.18
C THR A 254 2.15 -7.28 -15.62
N THR A 255 2.07 -7.50 -14.31
CA THR A 255 0.81 -7.84 -13.64
C THR A 255 -0.12 -6.62 -13.56
N ILE A 256 0.42 -5.45 -13.22
CA ILE A 256 -0.34 -4.19 -13.14
C ILE A 256 -0.92 -3.85 -14.52
N PHE A 257 -0.08 -3.83 -15.55
CA PHE A 257 -0.51 -3.57 -16.93
C PHE A 257 -1.64 -4.51 -17.35
N ALA A 258 -1.46 -5.83 -17.19
CA ALA A 258 -2.46 -6.82 -17.59
C ALA A 258 -3.80 -6.64 -16.87
N VAL A 259 -3.79 -6.34 -15.57
CA VAL A 259 -5.03 -6.19 -14.81
C VAL A 259 -5.71 -4.85 -15.11
N ILE A 260 -4.98 -3.75 -15.31
CA ILE A 260 -5.58 -2.45 -15.69
C ILE A 260 -6.21 -2.54 -17.08
N SER A 261 -5.51 -3.13 -18.06
CA SER A 261 -6.08 -3.34 -19.39
C SER A 261 -7.33 -4.23 -19.34
N LEU A 262 -7.34 -5.26 -18.48
CA LEU A 262 -8.52 -6.10 -18.26
C LEU A 262 -9.68 -5.31 -17.61
N LEU A 263 -9.40 -4.48 -16.60
CA LEU A 263 -10.40 -3.64 -15.95
C LEU A 263 -11.04 -2.67 -16.93
N TRP A 264 -10.26 -2.08 -17.83
CA TRP A 264 -10.79 -1.22 -18.90
C TRP A 264 -11.75 -2.00 -19.81
N VAL A 265 -11.38 -3.20 -20.24
CA VAL A 265 -12.26 -4.05 -21.07
C VAL A 265 -13.59 -4.34 -20.34
N LEU A 266 -13.53 -4.64 -19.04
CA LEU A 266 -14.73 -4.87 -18.22
C LEU A 266 -15.57 -3.61 -18.03
N ALA A 267 -14.94 -2.43 -18.00
CA ALA A 267 -15.61 -1.15 -17.83
C ALA A 267 -16.37 -0.67 -19.09
N VAL A 268 -15.91 -1.08 -20.28
CA VAL A 268 -16.50 -0.65 -21.56
C VAL A 268 -17.49 -1.66 -22.13
N LEU A 269 -17.32 -2.96 -21.86
CA LEU A 269 -18.24 -3.98 -22.36
C LEU A 269 -19.50 -4.10 -21.48
N PRO A 270 -20.65 -4.55 -22.03
CA PRO A 270 -20.92 -4.87 -23.44
C PRO A 270 -21.11 -3.62 -24.31
N GLY A 271 -20.81 -3.72 -25.60
CA GLY A 271 -21.00 -2.62 -26.56
C GLY A 271 -22.43 -2.07 -26.54
N GLY A 272 -22.56 -0.76 -26.29
CA GLY A 272 -23.84 -0.07 -26.10
C GLY A 272 -24.17 0.30 -24.64
N ALA A 273 -23.41 -0.19 -23.65
CA ALA A 273 -23.46 0.32 -22.29
C ALA A 273 -22.61 1.60 -22.15
N GLU A 274 -23.01 2.50 -21.25
CA GLU A 274 -22.19 3.65 -20.87
C GLU A 274 -20.90 3.15 -20.18
N PRO A 275 -19.70 3.58 -20.64
CA PRO A 275 -18.43 3.21 -20.02
C PRO A 275 -18.42 3.54 -18.54
N TYR A 276 -17.92 2.63 -17.70
CA TYR A 276 -17.93 2.73 -16.23
C TYR A 276 -19.32 2.88 -15.58
N GLY A 277 -20.41 2.80 -16.35
CA GLY A 277 -21.77 2.82 -15.84
C GLY A 277 -22.21 1.48 -15.24
N ALA A 278 -23.36 1.46 -14.56
CA ALA A 278 -23.92 0.27 -13.93
C ALA A 278 -24.22 -0.87 -14.93
N GLY A 279 -24.45 -0.53 -16.20
CA GLY A 279 -24.73 -1.49 -17.28
C GLY A 279 -23.50 -2.26 -17.78
N SER A 280 -22.29 -1.74 -17.54
CA SER A 280 -21.02 -2.38 -17.90
C SER A 280 -20.79 -3.68 -17.13
N ILE A 281 -19.94 -4.59 -17.64
CA ILE A 281 -19.61 -5.83 -16.93
C ILE A 281 -19.00 -5.50 -15.56
N LEU A 282 -18.14 -4.48 -15.49
CA LEU A 282 -17.57 -4.00 -14.24
C LEU A 282 -18.67 -3.49 -13.29
N GLY A 283 -19.62 -2.70 -13.77
CA GLY A 283 -20.79 -2.26 -12.99
C GLY A 283 -21.64 -3.41 -12.48
N ARG A 284 -21.88 -4.43 -13.29
CA ARG A 284 -22.61 -5.66 -12.90
C ARG A 284 -21.87 -6.45 -11.84
N ILE A 285 -20.55 -6.59 -11.94
CA ILE A 285 -19.72 -7.17 -10.88
C ILE A 285 -19.89 -6.37 -9.59
N GLY A 286 -19.87 -5.04 -9.68
CA GLY A 286 -20.18 -4.12 -8.59
C GLY A 286 -21.52 -4.40 -7.92
N LEU A 287 -22.59 -4.52 -8.71
CA LEU A 287 -23.95 -4.80 -8.22
C LEU A 287 -24.05 -6.14 -7.50
N VAL A 288 -23.31 -7.16 -7.96
CA VAL A 288 -23.28 -8.49 -7.31
C VAL A 288 -22.50 -8.46 -5.98
N ILE A 289 -21.41 -7.69 -5.91
CA ILE A 289 -20.55 -7.61 -4.73
C ILE A 289 -21.13 -6.63 -3.68
N ALA A 290 -21.80 -5.57 -4.11
CA ALA A 290 -22.30 -4.49 -3.25
C ALA A 290 -23.09 -4.94 -2.01
N PRO A 291 -23.98 -5.96 -2.06
CA PRO A 291 -24.72 -6.43 -0.89
C PRO A 291 -23.81 -6.89 0.25
N ILE A 292 -22.61 -7.40 -0.05
CA ILE A 292 -21.63 -7.82 0.97
C ILE A 292 -21.20 -6.61 1.82
N PHE A 293 -21.16 -5.41 1.25
CA PHE A 293 -20.77 -4.18 1.94
C PHE A 293 -21.94 -3.42 2.57
N GLY A 294 -23.18 -3.89 2.37
CA GLY A 294 -24.37 -3.31 3.00
C GLY A 294 -24.26 -3.19 4.53
N PRO A 295 -23.85 -4.25 5.26
CA PRO A 295 -23.65 -4.18 6.71
C PRO A 295 -22.54 -3.24 7.17
N ALA A 296 -21.64 -2.83 6.26
CA ALA A 296 -20.58 -1.85 6.53
C ALA A 296 -20.99 -0.41 6.16
N GLY A 297 -22.21 -0.20 5.66
CA GLY A 297 -22.76 1.13 5.41
C GLY A 297 -22.43 1.73 4.04
N PHE A 298 -21.72 1.02 3.18
CA PHE A 298 -21.38 1.47 1.81
C PHE A 298 -21.73 0.41 0.75
N GLY A 299 -22.90 -0.23 0.90
CA GLY A 299 -23.40 -1.26 -0.03
C GLY A 299 -23.85 -0.75 -1.40
N ASN A 300 -23.21 0.30 -1.93
CA ASN A 300 -23.43 0.80 -3.28
C ASN A 300 -22.46 0.15 -4.28
N TRP A 301 -22.87 0.06 -5.54
CA TRP A 301 -22.07 -0.63 -6.57
C TRP A 301 -20.81 0.15 -6.92
N GLN A 302 -20.82 1.47 -6.80
CA GLN A 302 -19.66 2.32 -7.07
C GLN A 302 -18.51 2.04 -6.09
N ALA A 303 -18.79 1.93 -4.78
CA ALA A 303 -17.80 1.54 -3.78
C ALA A 303 -17.29 0.12 -4.01
N ALA A 304 -18.18 -0.80 -4.38
CA ALA A 304 -17.81 -2.18 -4.68
C ALA A 304 -16.88 -2.28 -5.90
N VAL A 305 -17.18 -1.56 -6.98
CA VAL A 305 -16.33 -1.46 -8.17
C VAL A 305 -14.98 -0.82 -7.84
N GLY A 306 -14.98 0.25 -7.04
CA GLY A 306 -13.75 0.91 -6.58
C GLY A 306 -12.86 -0.06 -5.77
N LEU A 307 -13.42 -0.80 -4.81
CA LEU A 307 -12.64 -1.79 -4.05
C LEU A 307 -12.16 -2.95 -4.93
N PHE A 308 -12.95 -3.35 -5.92
CA PHE A 308 -12.58 -4.41 -6.87
C PHE A 308 -11.41 -3.99 -7.75
N SER A 309 -11.44 -2.78 -8.33
CA SER A 309 -10.32 -2.25 -9.10
C SER A 309 -9.07 -2.08 -8.23
N GLY A 310 -9.27 -1.76 -6.95
CA GLY A 310 -8.24 -1.73 -5.91
C GLY A 310 -7.44 -3.02 -5.71
N ILE A 311 -7.98 -4.18 -6.09
CA ILE A 311 -7.25 -5.46 -6.07
C ILE A 311 -6.16 -5.47 -7.14
N ALA A 312 -6.37 -4.78 -8.26
CA ALA A 312 -5.33 -4.61 -9.29
C ALA A 312 -4.20 -3.71 -8.79
N ALA A 313 -4.60 -2.50 -8.39
CA ALA A 313 -3.76 -1.35 -8.08
C ALA A 313 -4.51 -0.52 -7.04
N LYS A 314 -3.88 -0.18 -5.90
CA LYS A 314 -4.61 0.44 -4.78
C LYS A 314 -5.07 1.85 -5.12
N GLU A 315 -4.19 2.61 -5.74
CA GLU A 315 -4.40 3.92 -6.32
C GLU A 315 -5.59 3.96 -7.28
N ALA A 316 -5.87 2.85 -7.98
CA ALA A 316 -6.97 2.76 -8.94
C ALA A 316 -8.34 2.90 -8.27
N VAL A 317 -8.46 2.70 -6.95
CA VAL A 317 -9.74 2.90 -6.23
C VAL A 317 -10.21 4.34 -6.41
N ALA A 318 -9.34 5.34 -6.18
CA ALA A 318 -9.70 6.75 -6.27
C ALA A 318 -10.01 7.15 -7.72
N ALA A 319 -9.17 6.72 -8.67
CA ALA A 319 -9.39 6.95 -10.10
C ALA A 319 -10.71 6.32 -10.60
N THR A 320 -11.00 5.09 -10.16
CA THR A 320 -12.23 4.38 -10.54
C THR A 320 -13.46 5.06 -9.97
N LEU A 321 -13.42 5.54 -8.72
CA LEU A 321 -14.52 6.34 -8.17
C LEU A 321 -14.72 7.62 -8.99
N GLY A 322 -13.64 8.29 -9.40
CA GLY A 322 -13.72 9.46 -10.28
C GLY A 322 -14.41 9.16 -11.62
N MET A 323 -13.99 8.09 -12.29
CA MET A 323 -14.58 7.65 -13.57
C MET A 323 -16.05 7.22 -13.41
N VAL A 324 -16.37 6.44 -12.37
CA VAL A 324 -17.72 5.93 -12.12
C VAL A 324 -18.71 7.05 -11.76
N TYR A 325 -18.26 8.08 -11.05
CA TYR A 325 -19.08 9.26 -10.79
C TYR A 325 -19.01 10.30 -11.91
N ALA A 326 -18.17 10.10 -12.93
CA ALA A 326 -17.87 11.06 -14.00
C ALA A 326 -17.45 12.44 -13.44
N LYS A 327 -16.66 12.45 -12.37
CA LYS A 327 -16.26 13.63 -11.61
C LYS A 327 -14.82 13.50 -11.12
N GLU A 328 -14.07 14.60 -11.15
CA GLU A 328 -12.68 14.64 -10.69
C GLU A 328 -12.44 15.78 -9.69
N GLY A 329 -11.36 15.67 -8.92
CA GLY A 329 -10.93 16.71 -7.98
C GLY A 329 -12.02 17.15 -7.00
N VAL A 330 -12.33 18.45 -7.01
CA VAL A 330 -13.29 19.07 -6.08
C VAL A 330 -14.72 18.57 -6.33
N GLU A 331 -15.10 18.30 -7.58
CA GLU A 331 -16.45 17.83 -7.88
C GLU A 331 -16.66 16.38 -7.40
N LEU A 332 -15.62 15.55 -7.45
CA LEU A 332 -15.67 14.21 -6.88
C LEU A 332 -15.91 14.27 -5.36
N VAL A 333 -15.22 15.18 -4.66
CA VAL A 333 -15.42 15.38 -3.22
C VAL A 333 -16.86 15.80 -2.90
N ALA A 334 -17.48 16.63 -3.75
CA ALA A 334 -18.89 17.01 -3.60
C ALA A 334 -19.84 15.81 -3.76
N VAL A 335 -19.69 15.02 -4.82
CA VAL A 335 -20.53 13.82 -5.03
C VAL A 335 -20.34 12.79 -3.91
N ILE A 336 -19.11 12.61 -3.42
CA ILE A 336 -18.85 11.70 -2.30
C ILE A 336 -19.60 12.15 -1.03
N ARG A 337 -19.77 13.46 -0.78
CA ARG A 337 -20.57 13.97 0.34
C ARG A 337 -22.05 13.63 0.24
N ASP A 338 -22.58 13.51 -0.97
CA ASP A 338 -23.99 13.21 -1.20
C ASP A 338 -24.27 11.71 -1.12
N VAL A 339 -23.28 10.88 -1.47
CA VAL A 339 -23.44 9.42 -1.55
C VAL A 339 -23.03 8.70 -0.26
N PHE A 340 -22.09 9.25 0.50
CA PHE A 340 -21.62 8.68 1.76
C PHE A 340 -22.05 9.53 2.96
N THR A 341 -22.20 8.87 4.10
CA THR A 341 -22.20 9.53 5.42
C THR A 341 -20.80 9.54 6.03
N PRO A 342 -20.50 10.43 7.00
CA PRO A 342 -19.22 10.40 7.71
C PRO A 342 -18.88 9.02 8.29
N LEU A 343 -19.87 8.30 8.84
CA LEU A 343 -19.65 6.97 9.39
C LEU A 343 -19.36 5.92 8.31
N SER A 344 -20.11 5.93 7.20
CA SER A 344 -19.85 5.02 6.07
C SER A 344 -18.49 5.31 5.42
N ALA A 345 -18.05 6.57 5.39
CA ALA A 345 -16.73 6.98 4.91
C ALA A 345 -15.61 6.43 5.81
N LEU A 346 -15.76 6.51 7.15
CA LEU A 346 -14.82 5.89 8.09
C LEU A 346 -14.75 4.38 7.87
N SER A 347 -15.90 3.72 7.73
CA SER A 347 -15.96 2.29 7.46
C SER A 347 -15.28 1.90 6.14
N PHE A 348 -15.50 2.70 5.08
CA PHE A 348 -14.83 2.51 3.79
C PHE A 348 -13.31 2.71 3.87
N MET A 349 -12.83 3.68 4.66
CA MET A 349 -11.40 3.88 4.90
C MET A 349 -10.78 2.71 5.68
N VAL A 350 -11.48 2.17 6.69
CA VAL A 350 -11.05 0.95 7.43
C VAL A 350 -11.00 -0.26 6.50
N MET A 351 -12.00 -0.41 5.63
CA MET A 351 -12.01 -1.46 4.61
C MET A 351 -10.81 -1.31 3.68
N THR A 352 -10.60 -0.12 3.12
CA THR A 352 -9.49 0.21 2.22
C THR A 352 -8.12 -0.02 2.86
N LEU A 353 -8.00 0.24 4.16
CA LEU A 353 -6.80 0.02 4.94
C LEU A 353 -6.42 -1.47 5.00
N LEU A 354 -7.39 -2.34 5.29
CA LEU A 354 -7.10 -3.72 5.71
C LEU A 354 -7.34 -4.77 4.62
N TYR A 355 -8.10 -4.46 3.56
CA TYR A 355 -8.52 -5.46 2.58
C TYR A 355 -7.39 -6.02 1.73
N THR A 356 -7.72 -7.09 0.99
CA THR A 356 -6.87 -7.84 0.06
C THR A 356 -5.76 -7.00 -0.57
N PRO A 357 -4.47 -7.31 -0.37
CA PRO A 357 -3.38 -6.54 -0.96
C PRO A 357 -3.44 -6.57 -2.50
N CYS A 358 -2.78 -5.61 -3.15
CA CYS A 358 -2.82 -5.52 -4.62
C CYS A 358 -2.19 -6.75 -5.29
N ALA A 359 -2.51 -6.95 -6.56
CA ALA A 359 -2.06 -8.08 -7.37
C ALA A 359 -0.53 -8.21 -7.38
N ALA A 360 0.19 -7.08 -7.41
CA ALA A 360 1.64 -7.05 -7.31
C ALA A 360 2.16 -7.66 -5.99
N THR A 361 1.54 -7.31 -4.86
CA THR A 361 1.87 -7.89 -3.55
C THR A 361 1.50 -9.36 -3.48
N LEU A 362 0.31 -9.76 -3.95
CA LEU A 362 -0.09 -11.17 -3.99
C LEU A 362 0.85 -12.03 -4.85
N GLY A 363 1.26 -11.50 -6.01
CA GLY A 363 2.25 -12.12 -6.87
C GLY A 363 3.62 -12.27 -6.19
N THR A 364 4.01 -11.29 -5.38
CA THR A 364 5.24 -11.32 -4.58
C THR A 364 5.13 -12.33 -3.44
N ILE A 365 4.01 -12.37 -2.72
CA ILE A 365 3.74 -13.38 -1.67
C ILE A 365 3.82 -14.79 -2.26
N LYS A 366 3.20 -15.03 -3.42
CA LYS A 366 3.28 -16.33 -4.12
C LYS A 366 4.72 -16.74 -4.39
N LYS A 367 5.58 -15.78 -4.80
CA LYS A 367 7.00 -16.02 -5.09
C LYS A 367 7.81 -16.27 -3.82
N GLU A 368 7.69 -15.42 -2.80
CA GLU A 368 8.46 -15.55 -1.55
C GLU A 368 8.08 -16.79 -0.73
N THR A 369 6.81 -17.19 -0.77
CA THR A 369 6.33 -18.38 -0.06
C THR A 369 6.44 -19.67 -0.89
N GLY A 370 6.73 -19.55 -2.19
CA GLY A 370 6.75 -20.67 -3.13
C GLY A 370 5.39 -21.35 -3.36
N SER A 371 4.28 -20.74 -2.94
CA SER A 371 2.96 -21.38 -3.00
C SER A 371 1.83 -20.39 -3.26
N ALA A 372 1.00 -20.70 -4.26
CA ALA A 372 -0.22 -19.95 -4.53
C ALA A 372 -1.25 -20.05 -3.39
N LYS A 373 -1.19 -21.12 -2.58
CA LYS A 373 -2.09 -21.29 -1.43
C LYS A 373 -1.89 -20.19 -0.39
N TRP A 374 -0.64 -19.76 -0.16
CA TRP A 374 -0.34 -18.67 0.77
C TRP A 374 -0.74 -17.30 0.24
N ALA A 375 -0.63 -17.07 -1.07
CA ALA A 375 -1.16 -15.85 -1.68
C ALA A 375 -2.69 -15.78 -1.58
N LEU A 376 -3.40 -16.88 -1.86
CA LEU A 376 -4.85 -16.95 -1.70
C LEU A 376 -5.26 -16.79 -0.24
N PHE A 377 -4.59 -17.48 0.69
CA PHE A 377 -4.81 -17.28 2.12
C PHE A 377 -4.58 -15.82 2.51
N SER A 378 -3.52 -15.19 1.99
CA SER A 378 -3.26 -13.77 2.20
C SER A 378 -4.42 -12.90 1.73
N ALA A 379 -4.95 -13.16 0.54
CA ALA A 379 -6.07 -12.40 -0.02
C ALA A 379 -7.36 -12.54 0.80
N VAL A 380 -7.68 -13.77 1.20
CA VAL A 380 -8.94 -14.10 1.89
C VAL A 380 -8.92 -13.64 3.34
N HIS A 381 -7.86 -13.89 4.11
CA HIS A 381 -7.85 -13.52 5.53
C HIS A 381 -7.83 -12.00 5.72
N THR A 382 -7.07 -11.26 4.89
CA THR A 382 -7.06 -9.78 4.93
C THR A 382 -8.43 -9.22 4.56
N PHE A 383 -9.08 -9.76 3.51
CA PHE A 383 -10.46 -9.37 3.17
C PHE A 383 -11.43 -9.62 4.32
N ALA A 384 -11.38 -10.80 4.93
CA ALA A 384 -12.28 -11.17 6.02
C ALA A 384 -12.09 -10.23 7.23
N ILE A 385 -10.84 -9.96 7.62
CA ILE A 385 -10.54 -9.03 8.72
C ILE A 385 -11.00 -7.63 8.38
N ALA A 386 -10.73 -7.14 7.16
CA ALA A 386 -11.15 -5.82 6.72
C ALA A 386 -12.67 -5.66 6.74
N TRP A 387 -13.39 -6.67 6.23
CA TRP A 387 -14.85 -6.69 6.23
C TRP A 387 -15.41 -6.67 7.65
N VAL A 388 -14.91 -7.55 8.54
CA VAL A 388 -15.34 -7.56 9.95
C VAL A 388 -15.07 -6.21 10.61
N MET A 389 -13.88 -5.65 10.44
CA MET A 389 -13.53 -4.36 11.04
C MET A 389 -14.38 -3.22 10.49
N ALA A 390 -14.65 -3.17 9.19
CA ALA A 390 -15.51 -2.17 8.57
C ALA A 390 -16.97 -2.28 9.09
N VAL A 391 -17.50 -3.50 9.18
CA VAL A 391 -18.83 -3.75 9.75
C VAL A 391 -18.88 -3.34 11.22
N LEU A 392 -17.87 -3.68 12.02
CA LEU A 392 -17.79 -3.26 13.42
C LEU A 392 -17.75 -1.74 13.54
N THR A 393 -16.92 -1.06 12.74
CA THR A 393 -16.85 0.41 12.72
C THR A 393 -18.22 1.03 12.43
N PHE A 394 -18.93 0.53 11.41
CA PHE A 394 -20.24 1.06 11.04
C PHE A 394 -21.33 0.76 12.07
N GLN A 395 -21.45 -0.49 12.51
CA GLN A 395 -22.52 -0.90 13.42
C GLN A 395 -22.33 -0.33 14.82
N ILE A 396 -21.10 -0.33 15.35
CA ILE A 396 -20.80 0.28 16.65
C ILE A 396 -21.02 1.79 16.58
N GLY A 397 -20.55 2.46 15.52
CA GLY A 397 -20.77 3.90 15.34
C GLY A 397 -22.26 4.25 15.30
N ARG A 398 -23.06 3.45 14.58
CA ARG A 398 -24.51 3.62 14.52
C ARG A 398 -25.18 3.40 15.88
N LEU A 399 -24.76 2.40 16.65
CA LEU A 399 -25.25 2.15 18.01
C LEU A 399 -24.92 3.28 18.98
N LEU A 400 -23.78 3.97 18.79
CA LEU A 400 -23.38 5.14 19.56
C LEU A 400 -24.10 6.43 19.11
N GLY A 401 -24.97 6.35 18.10
CA GLY A 401 -25.75 7.49 17.59
C GLY A 401 -25.04 8.33 16.52
N PHE A 402 -23.92 7.87 15.97
CA PHE A 402 -23.26 8.52 14.84
C PHE A 402 -23.92 8.12 13.51
N SER A 403 -23.91 9.04 12.54
CA SER A 403 -24.51 8.86 11.20
C SER A 403 -23.49 8.85 10.09
#